data_AF-A0AAV6DGZ1-F1
#
_entry.id   AF-A0AAV6DGZ1-F1
#
_cell.length_a   1.000
_cell.length_b   1.000
_cell.length_c   1.000
_cell.angle_alpha   90.00
_cell.angle_beta   90.00
_cell.angle_gamma   90.00
#
_symmetry.space_group_name_H-M   'P 1'
#
loop_
_entity.id
_entity.type
_entity.pdbx_description
1 polymer ?
#
loop_
_entity_poly.entity_id
_entity_poly.type
_entity_poly.pdbx_seq_one_letter_code
_entity_poly.pdbx_strand_id
1 'polypeptide(L)'
;MPELIGFVGWLLGLYSWVIIAAALISWVSPDPRNPIVMFLRQVTEPVLAPVRRFLPPWKTGGLDFSPLIVILVIQFVERVVLPGLLRAMY
;
A
#
# COMPACT_ATOMS: atom_id res chain seq x y z
N MET A 1 2.02 13.73 -21.90
CA MET A 1 1.80 13.77 -20.44
C MET A 1 0.73 12.80 -19.90
N PRO A 2 -0.40 12.49 -20.56
CA PRO A 2 -1.38 11.51 -20.03
C PRO A 2 -0.78 10.10 -19.83
N GLU A 3 0.17 9.71 -20.67
CA GLU A 3 0.94 8.45 -20.54
C GLU A 3 1.65 8.33 -19.18
N LEU A 4 2.19 9.43 -18.66
CA LEU A 4 2.86 9.45 -17.34
C LEU A 4 1.86 9.22 -16.20
N ILE A 5 0.66 9.78 -16.32
CA ILE A 5 -0.40 9.59 -15.33
C ILE A 5 -0.88 8.13 -15.35
N GLY A 6 -1.03 7.55 -16.54
CA GLY A 6 -1.33 6.12 -16.70
C GLY A 6 -0.26 5.22 -16.09
N PHE A 7 1.02 5.53 -16.33
CA PHE A 7 2.15 4.80 -15.76
C PHE A 7 2.17 4.88 -14.21
N VAL A 8 1.93 6.06 -13.65
CA VAL A 8 1.80 6.23 -12.18
C VAL A 8 0.65 5.40 -11.63
N GLY A 9 -0.52 5.40 -12.30
CA GLY A 9 -1.64 4.55 -11.92
C GLY A 9 -1.28 3.06 -11.92
N TRP A 10 -0.56 2.59 -12.94
CA TRP A 10 -0.10 1.20 -12.99
C TRP A 10 0.85 0.85 -11.84
N LEU A 11 1.79 1.74 -11.51
CA LEU A 11 2.71 1.56 -10.37
C LEU A 11 1.98 1.51 -9.03
N LEU A 12 0.98 2.37 -8.84
CA LEU A 12 0.14 2.39 -7.64
C LEU A 12 -0.65 1.08 -7.49
N GLY A 13 -1.20 0.56 -8.59
CA GLY A 13 -1.89 -0.73 -8.60
C GLY A 13 -0.95 -1.89 -8.26
N LEU A 14 0.24 -1.91 -8.84
CA LEU A 14 1.29 -2.89 -8.50
C LEU A 14 1.68 -2.81 -7.02
N TYR A 15 1.89 -1.59 -6.50
CA TYR A 15 2.26 -1.39 -5.11
C TYR A 15 1.14 -1.80 -4.14
N SER A 16 -0.13 -1.62 -4.51
CA SER A 16 -1.27 -2.14 -3.76
C SER A 16 -1.22 -3.67 -3.63
N TRP A 17 -0.90 -4.38 -4.71
CA TRP A 17 -0.72 -5.84 -4.66
C TRP A 17 0.45 -6.27 -3.76
N VAL A 18 1.55 -5.51 -3.76
CA VAL A 18 2.69 -5.74 -2.84
C VAL A 18 2.25 -5.59 -1.38
N ILE A 19 1.46 -4.57 -1.05
CA ILE A 19 0.91 -4.37 0.30
C ILE A 19 -0.04 -5.51 0.69
N ILE A 20 -0.90 -5.97 -0.22
CA ILE A 20 -1.79 -7.11 0.01
C ILE A 20 -0.95 -8.37 0.31
N ALA A 21 0.08 -8.64 -0.48
CA ALA A 21 0.97 -9.77 -0.26
C ALA A 21 1.66 -9.70 1.11
N ALA A 22 2.15 -8.52 1.50
CA ALA A 22 2.75 -8.29 2.82
C ALA A 22 1.75 -8.53 3.96
N ALA A 23 0.51 -8.06 3.82
CA ALA A 23 -0.55 -8.26 4.80
C ALA A 23 -0.92 -9.75 4.95
N LEU A 24 -1.09 -10.47 3.85
CA LEU A 24 -1.38 -11.91 3.87
C LEU A 24 -0.24 -12.70 4.52
N ILE A 25 1.01 -12.37 4.19
CA ILE A 25 2.20 -12.97 4.81
C ILE A 25 2.26 -12.71 6.31
N SER A 26 1.83 -11.53 6.77
CA SER A 26 1.80 -11.23 8.21
C SER A 26 0.82 -12.13 8.99
N TRP A 27 -0.28 -12.59 8.37
CA TRP A 27 -1.25 -13.47 9.03
C TRP A 27 -0.78 -14.91 9.20
N VAL A 28 0.03 -15.42 8.27
CA VAL A 28 0.54 -16.80 8.33
C VAL A 28 1.88 -16.92 9.07
N SER A 29 2.48 -15.79 9.48
CA SER A 29 3.70 -15.72 10.28
C SER A 29 4.86 -16.61 9.78
N PRO A 30 5.32 -16.46 8.53
CA PRO A 30 6.40 -17.26 7.96
C PRO A 30 7.77 -16.88 8.53
N ASP A 31 8.81 -17.66 8.22
CA ASP A 31 10.19 -17.41 8.65
C ASP A 31 10.62 -15.97 8.27
N PRO A 32 10.95 -15.11 9.26
CA PRO A 32 11.41 -13.74 9.02
C PRO A 32 12.69 -13.63 8.19
N ARG A 33 13.49 -14.70 8.08
CA ARG A 33 14.72 -14.75 7.28
C ARG A 33 14.47 -15.07 5.82
N ASN A 34 13.23 -15.40 5.44
CA ASN A 34 12.89 -15.64 4.04
C ASN A 34 13.11 -14.34 3.23
N PRO A 35 13.89 -14.39 2.13
CA PRO A 35 14.17 -13.21 1.31
C PRO A 35 12.92 -12.47 0.82
N ILE A 36 11.82 -13.19 0.54
CA ILE A 36 10.55 -12.60 0.09
C ILE A 36 9.90 -11.80 1.23
N VAL A 37 9.91 -12.34 2.45
CA VAL A 37 9.37 -11.67 3.64
C VAL A 37 10.18 -10.40 3.95
N MET A 38 11.50 -10.50 3.88
CA MET A 38 12.40 -9.36 4.06
C MET A 38 12.15 -8.28 3.01
N PHE A 39 12.03 -8.66 1.73
CA PHE A 39 11.75 -7.74 0.63
C PHE A 39 10.42 -7.01 0.84
N LEU A 40 9.33 -7.75 1.10
CA LEU A 40 8.01 -7.17 1.31
C LEU A 40 8.01 -6.20 2.49
N ARG A 41 8.66 -6.57 3.60
CA ARG A 41 8.80 -5.67 4.75
C ARG A 41 9.59 -4.42 4.36
N GLN A 42 10.76 -4.55 3.74
CA GLN A 42 11.59 -3.40 3.37
C GLN A 42 10.87 -2.41 2.44
N VAL A 43 10.09 -2.93 1.49
CA VAL A 43 9.37 -2.11 0.51
C VAL A 43 8.12 -1.46 1.11
N THR A 44 7.41 -2.16 2.00
CA THR A 44 6.14 -1.65 2.55
C THR A 44 6.29 -0.84 3.83
N GLU A 45 7.33 -1.10 4.64
CA GLU A 45 7.52 -0.47 5.96
C GLU A 45 7.60 1.08 5.91
N PRO A 46 8.26 1.72 4.93
CA PRO A 46 8.30 3.19 4.87
C PRO A 46 6.91 3.84 4.79
N VAL A 47 5.92 3.15 4.23
CA VAL A 47 4.55 3.66 4.09
C VAL A 47 3.65 3.12 5.21
N LEU A 48 3.80 1.85 5.61
CA LEU A 48 2.99 1.25 6.66
C LEU A 48 3.37 1.76 8.06
N ALA A 49 4.64 2.00 8.36
CA ALA A 49 5.09 2.40 9.69
C ALA A 49 4.51 3.75 10.15
N PRO A 50 4.45 4.81 9.31
CA PRO A 50 3.74 6.04 9.66
C PRO A 50 2.27 5.81 9.97
N VAL A 51 1.58 4.98 9.18
CA VAL A 51 0.16 4.66 9.39
C VAL A 51 -0.05 3.90 10.70
N ARG A 52 0.82 2.93 11.03
CA ARG A 52 0.82 2.21 12.31
C ARG A 52 1.00 3.14 13.51
N ARG A 53 1.68 4.28 13.36
CA ARG A 53 1.80 5.26 14.46
C ARG A 53 0.47 5.94 14.76
N PHE A 54 -0.36 6.18 13.73
CA PHE A 54 -1.68 6.79 13.90
C PHE A 54 -2.74 5.78 14.35
N LEU A 55 -2.69 4.55 13.80
CA LEU A 55 -3.57 3.45 14.20
C LEU A 55 -2.74 2.23 14.67
N PRO A 56 -2.23 2.24 15.92
CA PRO A 56 -1.41 1.16 16.41
C PRO A 56 -2.17 -0.17 16.53
N PRO A 57 -1.54 -1.32 16.22
CA PRO A 57 -2.17 -2.63 16.26
C PRO A 57 -2.78 -3.01 17.63
N TRP A 58 -2.25 -2.48 18.74
CA TRP A 58 -2.82 -2.73 20.07
C TRP A 58 -4.20 -2.10 20.27
N LYS A 59 -4.54 -1.05 19.51
CA LYS A 59 -5.88 -0.44 19.52
C LYS A 59 -6.90 -1.26 18.71
N THR A 60 -6.43 -2.23 17.95
CA THR A 60 -7.22 -3.03 16.99
C THR A 60 -7.18 -4.53 17.30
N GLY A 61 -6.94 -4.89 18.57
CA GLY A 61 -6.94 -6.29 19.01
C GLY A 61 -5.75 -7.11 18.51
N GLY A 62 -4.63 -6.46 18.16
CA GLY A 62 -3.41 -7.10 17.67
C GLY A 62 -3.35 -7.27 16.15
N LEU A 63 -4.41 -6.93 15.41
CA LEU A 63 -4.44 -6.94 13.96
C LEU A 63 -3.90 -5.63 13.37
N ASP A 64 -2.98 -5.72 12.41
CA ASP A 64 -2.48 -4.56 11.69
C ASP A 64 -3.42 -4.18 10.53
N PHE A 65 -4.23 -3.13 10.73
CA PHE A 65 -5.11 -2.57 9.70
C PHE A 65 -4.43 -1.51 8.82
N SER A 66 -3.15 -1.20 9.07
CA SER A 66 -2.41 -0.22 8.27
C SER A 66 -2.37 -0.55 6.77
N PRO A 67 -2.22 -1.83 6.35
CA PRO A 67 -2.31 -2.20 4.94
C PRO A 67 -3.63 -1.77 4.29
N LEU A 68 -4.75 -1.98 4.98
CA LEU A 68 -6.08 -1.59 4.49
C LEU A 68 -6.18 -0.07 4.30
N ILE A 69 -5.71 0.72 5.27
CA ILE A 69 -5.71 2.18 5.19
C ILE A 69 -4.89 2.66 4.00
N VAL A 70 -3.67 2.13 3.82
CA VAL A 70 -2.82 2.52 2.70
C VAL A 70 -3.46 2.16 1.36
N ILE A 71 -4.06 0.96 1.24
CA ILE A 71 -4.78 0.55 0.03
C ILE A 71 -5.95 1.49 -0.27
N LEU A 72 -6.71 1.92 0.75
CA LEU A 72 -7.81 2.87 0.56
C LEU A 72 -7.31 4.24 0.07
N VAL A 73 -6.18 4.72 0.59
CA VAL A 73 -5.53 5.96 0.11
C VAL A 73 -5.09 5.81 -1.33
N ILE A 74 -4.46 4.68 -1.70
CA ILE A 74 -4.05 4.43 -3.08
C ILE A 74 -5.27 4.40 -4.01
N GLN A 75 -6.33 3.68 -3.64
CA GLN A 75 -7.57 3.64 -4.43
C GLN A 75 -8.21 5.02 -4.59
N PHE A 76 -8.16 5.87 -3.55
CA PHE A 76 -8.62 7.25 -3.66
C PHE A 76 -7.80 8.04 -4.69
N VAL A 77 -6.47 7.90 -4.67
CA VAL A 77 -5.59 8.55 -5.65
C VAL A 77 -5.93 8.06 -7.07
N GLU A 78 -6.04 6.75 -7.28
CA GLU A 78 -6.32 6.17 -8.59
C GLU A 78 -7.69 6.55 -9.15
N ARG A 79 -8.73 6.59 -8.31
CA ARG A 79 -10.12 6.77 -8.77
C ARG A 79 -10.59 8.22 -8.76
N VAL A 80 -9.96 9.07 -7.95
CA VAL A 80 -10.38 10.46 -7.79
C VAL A 80 -9.30 11.41 -8.30
N VAL A 81 -8.07 11.27 -7.82
CA VAL A 81 -7.00 12.24 -8.11
C VAL A 81 -6.52 12.11 -9.56
N LEU A 82 -6.13 10.93 -10.02
CA LEU A 82 -5.58 10.75 -11.37
C LEU A 82 -6.58 11.14 -12.48
N PRO A 83 -7.86 10.72 -12.44
CA PRO A 83 -8.83 11.13 -13.45
C PRO A 83 -9.14 12.62 -13.37
N GLY A 84 -9.14 13.20 -12.17
CA GLY A 84 -9.29 14.65 -11.97
C GLY A 84 -8.17 15.45 -12.63
N LEU A 85 -6.92 15.01 -12.44
CA LEU A 85 -5.75 15.62 -13.08
C LEU A 85 -5.81 15.49 -14.61
N LEU A 86 -6.17 14.31 -15.13
CA LEU A 86 -6.34 14.13 -16.58
C LEU A 86 -7.37 15.09 -17.14
N ARG A 87 -8.55 15.20 -16.52
CA ARG A 87 -9.60 16.14 -16.97
C ARG A 87 -9.18 17.60 -16.92
N ALA A 88 -8.34 17.99 -15.96
CA ALA A 88 -7.87 19.37 -15.86
C ALA A 88 -6.82 19.75 -16.93
N MET A 89 -6.22 18.76 -17.59
CA MET A 89 -5.20 18.96 -18.63
C MET A 89 -5.79 19.03 -20.04
N TYR A 90 -7.06 18.69 -20.21
CA TYR A 90 -7.81 18.77 -21.46
C TYR A 90 -8.88 19.85 -21.36
#